data_AF-A0A960U7G1-F1
#
_entry.id   AF-A0A960U7G1-F1
#
_cell.length_a   1.000
_cell.length_b   1.000
_cell.length_c   1.000
_cell.angle_alpha   90.00
_cell.angle_beta   90.00
_cell.angle_gamma   90.00
#
_symmetry.space_group_name_H-M   'P 1'
#
loop_
_entity.id
_entity.type
_entity.pdbx_description
1 polymer ?
#
loop_
_entity_poly.entity_id
_entity_poly.type
_entity_poly.pdbx_seq_one_letter_code
_entity_poly.pdbx_strand_id
1 'polypeptide(L)'
;IIAENDSFLAFIPYAALSPFHTWIFPRYHASSYDMISESELKDLSAILKEVLLRLYYGLGNPDYNYTIRSAPLADMNTRYYHWYLSIIPRVTKQAGFELGSGMFINSSIPEESASYLREVTIPKEFI
;
A
#
# COMPACT_ATOMS: atom_id res chain seq x y z
N ILE A 1 6.73 3.23 -8.28
CA ILE A 1 6.94 1.90 -7.65
C ILE A 1 7.85 2.07 -6.43
N ILE A 2 7.56 1.40 -5.32
CA ILE A 2 8.37 1.40 -4.09
C ILE A 2 9.21 0.13 -4.01
N ALA A 3 8.57 -1.03 -4.17
CA ALA A 3 9.20 -2.36 -4.13
C ALA A 3 8.38 -3.34 -4.98
N GLU A 4 9.00 -4.45 -5.38
CA GLU A 4 8.33 -5.54 -6.11
C GLU A 4 8.98 -6.88 -5.79
N ASN A 5 8.21 -7.96 -5.95
CA ASN A 5 8.71 -9.32 -5.95
C ASN A 5 7.98 -10.16 -7.02
N ASP A 6 8.11 -11.48 -6.94
CA ASP A 6 7.56 -12.39 -7.95
C ASP A 6 6.04 -12.31 -8.05
N SER A 7 5.35 -12.06 -6.93
CA SER A 7 3.88 -12.09 -6.85
C SER A 7 3.24 -10.71 -6.69
N PHE A 8 3.95 -9.70 -6.17
CA PHE A 8 3.37 -8.42 -5.75
C PHE A 8 4.17 -7.18 -6.19
N LEU A 9 3.45 -6.07 -6.30
CA LEU A 9 3.97 -4.73 -6.57
C LEU A 9 3.48 -3.75 -5.51
N ALA A 10 4.40 -3.07 -4.85
CA ALA A 10 4.10 -1.96 -3.93
C ALA A 10 4.34 -0.61 -4.61
N PHE A 11 3.36 0.28 -4.59
CA PHE A 11 3.47 1.61 -5.23
C PHE A 11 2.55 2.64 -4.59
N ILE A 12 2.83 3.92 -4.85
CA ILE A 12 1.94 5.02 -4.49
C ILE A 12 1.02 5.28 -5.68
N PRO A 13 -0.31 5.27 -5.52
CA PRO A 13 -1.24 5.57 -6.60
C PRO A 13 -1.05 6.99 -7.14
N TYR A 14 -1.24 7.17 -8.44
CA TYR A 14 -1.21 8.50 -9.08
C TYR A 14 -2.18 9.50 -8.42
N ALA A 15 -3.35 9.04 -7.98
CA ALA A 15 -4.34 9.84 -7.25
C ALA A 15 -4.37 9.46 -5.76
N ALA A 16 -3.20 9.35 -5.12
CA ALA A 16 -3.09 9.06 -3.69
C ALA A 16 -3.82 10.12 -2.85
N LEU A 17 -4.65 9.68 -1.90
CA LEU A 17 -5.49 10.55 -1.07
C LEU A 17 -4.70 11.23 0.06
N SER A 18 -3.53 10.71 0.40
CA SER A 18 -2.67 11.27 1.46
C SER A 18 -1.20 10.96 1.16
N PRO A 19 -0.26 11.72 1.74
CA PRO A 19 1.17 11.46 1.54
C PRO A 19 1.54 10.04 1.94
N PHE A 20 2.37 9.39 1.12
CA PHE A 20 2.84 8.01 1.34
C PHE A 20 1.74 6.93 1.38
N HIS A 21 0.50 7.25 0.97
CA HIS A 21 -0.55 6.24 0.78
C HIS A 21 -0.08 5.20 -0.23
N THR A 22 0.16 3.99 0.26
CA THR A 22 0.79 2.91 -0.50
C THR A 22 -0.20 1.79 -0.75
N TRP A 23 -0.22 1.26 -1.97
CA TRP A 23 -0.94 0.05 -2.34
C TRP A 23 0.03 -1.08 -2.63
N ILE A 24 -0.34 -2.29 -2.25
CA ILE A 24 0.31 -3.54 -2.62
C ILE A 24 -0.71 -4.35 -3.44
N PHE A 25 -0.39 -4.57 -4.71
CA PHE A 25 -1.23 -5.30 -5.67
C PHE A 25 -0.58 -6.64 -6.04
N PRO A 26 -1.37 -7.71 -6.22
CA PRO A 26 -0.93 -8.88 -6.97
C PRO A 26 -0.53 -8.49 -8.40
N ARG A 27 0.50 -9.16 -8.93
CA ARG A 27 0.91 -8.98 -10.34
C ARG A 27 -0.02 -9.70 -11.30
N TYR A 28 -0.62 -10.80 -10.85
CA TYR A 28 -1.63 -11.55 -11.59
C TYR A 28 -3.02 -11.17 -11.13
N HIS A 29 -3.96 -11.07 -12.07
CA HIS A 29 -5.33 -10.68 -11.74
C HIS A 29 -5.97 -11.68 -10.76
N ALA A 30 -6.32 -11.18 -9.58
CA ALA A 30 -7.14 -11.88 -8.61
C ALA A 30 -8.17 -10.91 -8.02
N SER A 31 -9.45 -11.28 -8.05
CA SER A 31 -10.50 -10.40 -7.55
C SER A 31 -10.72 -10.47 -6.04
N SER A 32 -10.34 -11.59 -5.42
CA SER A 32 -10.50 -11.83 -3.99
C SER A 32 -9.20 -12.27 -3.36
N TYR A 33 -8.92 -11.72 -2.17
CA TYR A 33 -7.82 -12.12 -1.30
C TYR A 33 -7.91 -13.60 -0.91
N ASP A 34 -9.12 -14.15 -0.78
CA ASP A 34 -9.33 -15.56 -0.42
C ASP A 34 -8.75 -16.55 -1.44
N MET A 35 -8.39 -16.09 -2.64
CA MET A 35 -7.78 -16.93 -3.69
C MET A 35 -6.25 -16.98 -3.60
N ILE A 36 -5.64 -16.33 -2.61
CA ILE A 36 -4.19 -16.27 -2.45
C ILE A 36 -3.60 -17.67 -2.12
N SER A 37 -2.55 -18.05 -2.84
CA SER A 37 -1.80 -19.28 -2.55
C SER A 37 -0.83 -19.12 -1.37
N GLU A 38 -0.32 -20.22 -0.81
CA GLU A 38 0.69 -20.17 0.26
C GLU A 38 2.00 -19.49 -0.18
N SER A 39 2.40 -19.66 -1.43
CA SER A 39 3.58 -18.98 -2.00
C SER A 39 3.35 -17.48 -2.11
N GLU A 40 2.21 -17.07 -2.63
CA GLU A 40 1.86 -15.65 -2.72
C GLU A 40 1.71 -15.04 -1.32
N LEU A 41 1.20 -15.79 -0.33
CA LEU A 41 1.10 -15.30 1.03
C LEU A 41 2.48 -15.02 1.66
N LYS A 42 3.48 -15.86 1.36
CA LYS A 42 4.88 -15.62 1.76
C LYS A 42 5.43 -14.37 1.09
N ASP A 43 5.22 -14.22 -0.21
CA ASP A 43 5.65 -13.04 -0.96
C ASP A 43 4.96 -11.76 -0.46
N LEU A 44 3.66 -11.83 -0.14
CA LEU A 44 2.91 -10.73 0.44
C LEU A 44 3.49 -10.33 1.79
N SER A 45 3.84 -11.31 2.65
CA SER A 45 4.44 -11.03 3.95
C SER A 45 5.79 -10.33 3.83
N ALA A 46 6.61 -10.72 2.85
CA ALA A 46 7.92 -10.14 2.59
C ALA A 46 7.81 -8.68 2.12
N ILE A 47 6.97 -8.41 1.10
CA ILE A 47 6.81 -7.05 0.59
C ILE A 47 6.08 -6.14 1.58
N LEU A 48 5.12 -6.65 2.35
CA LEU A 48 4.45 -5.89 3.41
C LEU A 48 5.48 -5.48 4.48
N LYS A 49 6.29 -6.44 4.95
CA LYS A 49 7.39 -6.16 5.90
C LYS A 49 8.34 -5.09 5.36
N GLU A 50 8.76 -5.21 4.10
CA GLU A 50 9.64 -4.23 3.47
C GLU A 50 9.02 -2.83 3.44
N VAL A 51 7.77 -2.70 3.00
CA VAL A 51 7.07 -1.41 2.94
C VAL A 51 6.94 -0.80 4.34
N LEU A 52 6.57 -1.59 5.35
CA LEU A 52 6.46 -1.12 6.73
C LEU A 52 7.82 -0.69 7.30
N LEU A 53 8.91 -1.37 6.96
CA LEU A 53 10.26 -0.97 7.35
C LEU A 53 10.68 0.33 6.66
N ARG A 54 10.33 0.53 5.38
CA ARG A 54 10.58 1.80 4.68
C ARG A 54 9.81 2.96 5.31
N LEU A 55 8.57 2.72 5.76
CA LEU A 55 7.81 3.71 6.54
C LEU A 55 8.45 3.96 7.91
N TYR A 56 8.93 2.91 8.58
CA TYR A 56 9.59 3.01 9.88
C TYR A 56 10.86 3.88 9.81
N TYR A 57 11.80 3.53 8.94
CA TYR A 57 13.08 4.23 8.83
C TYR A 57 12.99 5.55 8.06
N GLY A 58 12.11 5.63 7.07
CA GLY A 58 11.93 6.84 6.27
C GLY A 58 11.13 7.91 6.99
N LEU A 59 10.04 7.55 7.66
CA LEU A 59 9.09 8.52 8.21
C LEU A 59 9.17 8.65 9.74
N GLY A 60 10.16 8.03 10.38
CA GLY A 60 10.32 8.09 11.83
C GLY A 60 9.24 7.32 12.60
N ASN A 61 8.85 6.15 12.09
CA ASN A 61 7.85 5.26 12.70
C ASN A 61 6.49 5.92 13.01
N PRO A 62 5.77 6.41 11.98
CA PRO A 62 4.45 6.98 12.18
C PRO A 62 3.41 5.90 12.51
N ASP A 63 2.34 6.28 13.21
CA ASP A 63 1.14 5.45 13.27
C ASP A 63 0.61 5.20 11.85
N TYR A 64 0.07 4.01 11.59
CA TYR A 64 -0.55 3.69 10.30
C TYR A 64 -1.74 2.76 10.48
N ASN A 65 -2.57 2.69 9.44
CA ASN A 65 -3.56 1.64 9.28
C ASN A 65 -3.33 0.96 7.94
N TYR A 66 -3.55 -0.36 7.89
CA TYR A 66 -3.69 -1.05 6.61
C TYR A 66 -5.05 -1.72 6.49
N THR A 67 -5.49 -1.96 5.26
CA THR A 67 -6.77 -2.60 4.97
C THR A 67 -6.63 -3.45 3.71
N ILE A 68 -7.15 -4.67 3.76
CA ILE A 68 -7.31 -5.53 2.58
C ILE A 68 -8.64 -5.18 1.94
N ARG A 69 -8.61 -4.84 0.65
CA ARG A 69 -9.77 -4.56 -0.19
C ARG A 69 -9.94 -5.74 -1.12
N SER A 70 -10.97 -6.55 -0.86
CA SER A 70 -11.27 -7.80 -1.55
C SER A 70 -12.68 -7.75 -2.13
N ALA A 71 -12.92 -8.45 -3.24
CA ALA A 71 -14.28 -8.64 -3.73
C ALA A 71 -15.12 -9.41 -2.68
N PRO A 72 -16.42 -9.13 -2.56
CA PRO A 72 -17.34 -9.95 -1.77
C PRO A 72 -17.33 -11.41 -2.23
N LEU A 73 -17.67 -12.33 -1.33
CA LEU A 73 -17.72 -13.78 -1.63
C LEU A 73 -18.61 -14.12 -2.84
N ALA A 74 -19.70 -13.38 -3.05
CA ALA A 74 -20.61 -13.58 -4.17
C ALA A 74 -19.98 -13.20 -5.53
N ASP A 75 -18.95 -12.35 -5.54
CA ASP A 75 -18.29 -11.81 -6.74
C ASP A 75 -16.86 -12.35 -6.91
N MET A 76 -16.55 -13.51 -6.31
CA MET A 76 -15.27 -14.19 -6.55
C MET A 76 -15.11 -14.51 -8.05
N ASN A 77 -13.89 -14.36 -8.57
CA ASN A 77 -13.54 -14.52 -9.99
C ASN A 77 -14.11 -13.47 -10.97
N THR A 78 -14.55 -12.31 -10.48
CA THR A 78 -14.85 -11.19 -11.38
C THR A 78 -13.61 -10.71 -12.14
N ARG A 79 -13.79 -10.28 -13.39
CA ARG A 79 -12.74 -9.68 -14.23
C ARG A 79 -12.53 -8.18 -13.99
N TYR A 80 -13.46 -7.50 -13.32
CA TYR A 80 -13.41 -6.03 -13.15
C TYR A 80 -12.87 -5.57 -11.80
N TYR A 81 -12.67 -6.47 -10.84
CA TYR A 81 -12.13 -6.14 -9.53
C TYR A 81 -10.80 -6.84 -9.33
N HIS A 82 -9.82 -6.13 -8.79
CA HIS A 82 -8.50 -6.64 -8.44
C HIS A 82 -8.27 -6.30 -6.96
N TRP A 83 -8.12 -7.32 -6.12
CA TRP A 83 -7.92 -7.10 -4.70
C TRP A 83 -6.56 -6.43 -4.43
N TYR A 84 -6.47 -5.67 -3.33
CA TYR A 84 -5.21 -5.04 -2.93
C TYR A 84 -5.16 -4.78 -1.43
N LEU A 85 -3.94 -4.58 -0.92
CA LEU A 85 -3.70 -4.09 0.43
C LEU A 85 -3.34 -2.61 0.37
N SER A 86 -4.04 -1.78 1.13
CA SER A 86 -3.81 -0.33 1.25
C SER A 86 -3.20 -0.01 2.59
N ILE A 87 -2.13 0.79 2.62
CA ILE A 87 -1.44 1.28 3.83
C ILE A 87 -1.53 2.80 3.85
N ILE A 88 -2.03 3.36 4.96
CA ILE A 88 -2.22 4.79 5.15
C ILE A 88 -1.45 5.22 6.41
N PRO A 89 -0.23 5.78 6.26
CA PRO A 89 0.50 6.37 7.37
C PRO A 89 -0.13 7.70 7.81
N ARG A 90 -0.20 7.96 9.11
CA ARG A 90 -0.82 9.15 9.71
C ARG A 90 0.19 10.29 9.83
N VAL A 91 0.64 10.81 8.69
CA VAL A 91 1.60 11.93 8.63
C VAL A 91 0.92 13.31 8.58
N THR A 92 -0.36 13.35 8.23
CA THR A 92 -1.20 14.56 8.26
C THR A 92 -2.50 14.29 9.01
N LYS A 93 -3.19 15.35 9.43
CA LYS A 93 -4.51 15.28 10.06
C LYS A 93 -5.55 15.85 9.11
N GLN A 94 -6.66 15.14 8.92
CA GLN A 94 -7.84 15.67 8.22
C GLN A 94 -8.46 16.80 9.02
N ALA A 95 -8.92 17.84 8.34
CA ALA A 95 -9.62 18.98 8.92
C ALA A 95 -11.10 18.98 8.50
N GLY A 96 -11.78 20.09 8.79
CA GLY A 96 -13.21 20.22 8.51
C GLY A 96 -13.56 20.14 7.02
N PHE A 97 -12.65 20.52 6.12
CA PHE A 97 -12.88 20.42 4.68
C PHE A 97 -12.99 18.96 4.24
N GLU A 98 -12.00 18.13 4.60
CA GLU A 98 -11.97 16.73 4.22
C GLU A 98 -13.13 15.95 4.83
N LEU A 99 -13.41 16.19 6.12
CA LEU A 99 -14.52 15.56 6.82
C LEU A 99 -15.88 15.97 6.27
N GLY A 100 -16.05 17.24 5.90
CA GLY A 100 -17.32 17.79 5.41
C GLY A 100 -17.62 17.47 3.95
N SER A 101 -16.59 17.37 3.10
CA SER A 101 -16.74 17.17 1.66
C SER A 101 -16.47 15.74 1.18
N GLY A 102 -15.72 14.95 1.96
CA GLY A 102 -15.17 13.67 1.49
C GLY A 102 -14.03 13.81 0.46
N MET A 103 -13.63 15.05 0.13
CA MET A 103 -12.46 15.31 -0.70
C MET A 103 -11.19 15.23 0.14
N PHE A 104 -10.07 14.93 -0.51
CA PHE A 104 -8.78 14.82 0.15
C PHE A 104 -7.80 15.84 -0.42
N ILE A 105 -6.98 16.41 0.45
CA ILE A 105 -5.87 17.28 0.07
C ILE A 105 -4.57 16.50 0.34
N ASN A 106 -3.88 16.14 -0.74
CA ASN A 106 -2.54 15.56 -0.67
C ASN A 106 -1.52 16.63 -1.05
N SER A 107 -0.73 17.07 -0.07
CA SER A 107 0.30 18.09 -0.25
C SER A 107 1.60 17.54 -0.87
N SER A 108 1.72 16.23 -1.04
CA SER A 108 2.91 15.58 -1.57
C SER A 108 2.63 14.99 -2.94
N ILE A 109 3.60 15.13 -3.85
CA ILE A 109 3.53 14.54 -5.18
C ILE A 109 3.76 13.02 -5.05
N PRO A 110 2.89 12.15 -5.60
CA PRO A 110 3.02 10.69 -5.52
C PRO A 110 4.37 10.16 -6.00
N GLU A 111 4.90 10.74 -7.08
CA GLU A 111 6.18 10.39 -7.68
C GLU A 111 7.35 10.65 -6.73
N GLU A 112 7.36 11.82 -6.07
CA GLU A 112 8.37 12.19 -5.07
C GLU A 112 8.27 11.30 -3.84
N SER A 113 7.05 11.06 -3.34
CA SER A 113 6.79 10.17 -2.21
C SER A 113 7.27 8.74 -2.50
N ALA A 114 7.07 8.27 -3.73
CA ALA A 114 7.50 6.94 -4.14
C ALA A 114 9.02 6.86 -4.33
N SER A 115 9.67 7.91 -4.84
CA SER A 115 11.14 7.97 -4.92
C SER A 115 11.76 7.98 -3.52
N TYR A 116 11.22 8.82 -2.63
CA TYR A 116 11.64 8.91 -1.26
C TYR A 116 11.64 7.55 -0.56
N LEU A 117 10.50 6.85 -0.55
CA LEU A 117 10.41 5.53 0.09
C LEU A 117 11.32 4.49 -0.56
N ARG A 118 11.58 4.57 -1.87
CA ARG A 118 12.49 3.65 -2.59
C ARG A 118 13.95 3.85 -2.16
N GLU A 119 14.32 5.08 -1.85
CA GLU A 119 15.69 5.47 -1.45
C GLU A 119 15.97 5.23 0.05
N VAL A 120 14.94 4.98 0.87
CA VAL A 120 15.11 4.63 2.29
C VAL A 120 15.97 3.37 2.42
N THR A 121 17.06 3.49 3.18
CA THR A 121 17.95 2.37 3.49
C THR A 121 17.44 1.61 4.70
N ILE A 122 17.18 0.31 4.51
CA ILE A 122 16.78 -0.61 5.58
C ILE A 122 18.03 -1.36 6.06
N PRO A 123 18.28 -1.47 7.38
CA PRO A 123 19.39 -2.28 7.88
C PRO A 123 19.25 -3.74 7.48
N LYS A 124 20.37 -4.37 7.09
CA LYS A 124 20.39 -5.72 6.50
C LYS A 124 19.85 -6.82 7.42
N GLU A 125 19.88 -6.61 8.73
CA GLU A 125 19.33 -7.54 9.73
C GLU A 125 17.81 -7.67 9.68
N PHE A 126 17.10 -6.71 9.07
CA PHE A 126 15.64 -6.70 8.97
C PHE A 126 15.10 -7.05 7.58
N ILE A 127 15.97 -7.28 6.61
CA ILE A 127 15.57 -7.71 5.25
C ILE A 127 15.37 -9.22 5.30
#